data_AF-A0A8S8E4C9-F1
#
_entry.id   AF-A0A8S8E4C9-F1
#
_cell.length_a   1.000
_cell.length_b   1.000
_cell.length_c   1.000
_cell.angle_alpha   90.00
_cell.angle_beta   90.00
_cell.angle_gamma   90.00
#
_symmetry.space_group_name_H-M   'P 1'
#
loop_
_entity.id
_entity.type
_entity.pdbx_description
1 polymer ?
#
loop_
_entity_poly.entity_id
_entity_poly.type
_entity_poly.pdbx_seq_one_letter_code
_entity_poly.pdbx_strand_id
1 'polypeptide(L)'
;MDNLENKIEHLELGYKKQNSTCSIQEIRLPVFAPIKRYTPSSAIYKDFLKNKRTRTINTQWGNVTIRGSLLTQIHKDILDLIILNNTKIQILKDQRISVDFCISNVLKSYGDAGFNYKWFKNILEDIMGAVIKIKLENQTEFYFHIISAMGYNEKGDFGGIILSKEYLDFYQKTIAINYNKEIQSIVLIENSLVKSIIRFFLSHNQINITLENLLIALGLEINTKNRYFRKIKQEIKVSKNIFSNFKIEFNENKNTFEYKGNNSVNFLFTN
;
A
#
# COMPACT_ATOMS: atom_id res chain seq x y z
N MET A 1 20.11 -21.24 -22.94
CA MET A 1 19.66 -21.36 -21.53
C MET A 1 18.70 -20.22 -21.18
N ASP A 2 18.93 -19.02 -21.73
CA ASP A 2 18.12 -17.80 -21.54
C ASP A 2 16.60 -17.94 -21.72
N ASN A 3 16.13 -18.83 -22.61
CA ASN A 3 14.69 -18.92 -22.90
C ASN A 3 13.90 -19.78 -21.89
N LEU A 4 14.58 -20.68 -21.15
CA LEU A 4 13.94 -21.52 -20.14
C LEU A 4 13.91 -20.80 -18.78
N GLU A 5 15.01 -20.17 -18.39
CA GLU A 5 15.13 -19.38 -17.15
C GLU A 5 14.14 -18.22 -17.14
N ASN A 6 14.09 -17.41 -18.21
CA ASN A 6 13.11 -16.34 -18.34
C ASN A 6 11.67 -16.87 -18.23
N LYS A 7 11.37 -18.04 -18.83
CA LYS A 7 10.03 -18.64 -18.76
C LYS A 7 9.66 -19.06 -17.33
N ILE A 8 10.60 -19.60 -16.57
CA ILE A 8 10.40 -19.99 -15.17
C ILE A 8 10.16 -18.75 -14.30
N GLU A 9 11.00 -17.72 -14.43
CA GLU A 9 10.86 -16.46 -13.69
C GLU A 9 9.48 -15.81 -13.90
N HIS A 10 8.96 -15.81 -15.14
CA HIS A 10 7.63 -15.25 -15.41
C HIS A 10 6.49 -16.07 -14.79
N LEU A 11 6.61 -17.39 -14.77
CA LEU A 11 5.63 -18.26 -14.12
C LEU A 11 5.62 -18.02 -12.60
N GLU A 12 6.79 -17.85 -11.99
CA GLU A 12 6.94 -17.52 -10.58
C GLU A 12 6.36 -16.14 -10.25
N LEU A 13 6.63 -15.12 -11.07
CA LEU A 13 6.06 -13.78 -10.89
C LEU A 13 4.53 -13.81 -11.01
N GLY A 14 3.98 -14.51 -12.00
CA GLY A 14 2.54 -14.71 -12.16
C GLY A 14 1.92 -15.38 -10.94
N TYR A 15 2.52 -16.48 -10.49
CA TYR A 15 2.09 -17.20 -9.28
C TYR A 15 2.14 -16.29 -8.05
N LYS A 16 3.26 -15.58 -7.84
CA LYS A 16 3.43 -14.66 -6.72
C LYS A 16 2.32 -13.61 -6.74
N LYS A 17 2.07 -12.95 -7.87
CA LYS A 17 1.03 -11.91 -7.99
C LYS A 17 -0.38 -12.45 -7.78
N GLN A 18 -0.70 -13.65 -8.23
CA GLN A 18 -2.00 -14.30 -7.99
C GLN A 18 -2.22 -14.64 -6.51
N ASN A 19 -1.14 -14.94 -5.78
CA ASN A 19 -1.22 -15.42 -4.40
C ASN A 19 -0.81 -14.37 -3.36
N SER A 20 -0.69 -13.10 -3.74
CA SER A 20 -0.30 -12.02 -2.81
C SER A 20 -0.88 -10.65 -3.17
N THR A 21 -0.99 -9.81 -2.15
CA THR A 21 -1.60 -8.48 -2.21
C THR A 21 -0.63 -7.46 -2.78
N CYS A 22 0.52 -7.27 -2.12
CA CYS A 22 1.55 -6.29 -2.50
C CYS A 22 2.95 -6.74 -2.02
N SER A 23 3.97 -5.94 -2.27
CA SER A 23 5.28 -6.10 -1.61
C SER A 23 5.21 -5.59 -0.16
N ILE A 24 5.93 -6.22 0.77
CA ILE A 24 6.05 -5.67 2.14
C ILE A 24 6.73 -4.31 2.15
N GLN A 25 7.61 -4.04 1.18
CA GLN A 25 8.38 -2.80 1.13
C GLN A 25 7.52 -1.63 0.67
N GLU A 26 6.45 -1.88 -0.09
CA GLU A 26 5.42 -0.89 -0.40
C GLU A 26 4.68 -0.39 0.86
N ILE A 27 4.65 -1.20 1.93
CA ILE A 27 4.02 -0.87 3.21
C ILE A 27 5.04 -0.26 4.18
N ARG A 28 6.17 -0.93 4.39
CA ARG A 28 7.21 -0.52 5.36
C ARG A 28 7.91 0.78 4.96
N LEU A 29 8.00 1.03 3.64
CA LEU A 29 8.33 2.34 3.11
C LEU A 29 7.00 2.98 2.71
N PRO A 30 6.49 3.96 3.47
CA PRO A 30 5.08 4.37 3.42
C PRO A 30 4.77 5.18 2.16
N VAL A 31 4.68 4.48 1.02
CA VAL A 31 4.28 5.00 -0.31
C VAL A 31 2.96 5.76 -0.18
N PHE A 32 2.03 5.19 0.58
CA PHE A 32 0.70 5.74 0.82
C PHE A 32 0.65 6.50 2.15
N ALA A 33 0.48 7.81 2.08
CA ALA A 33 0.44 8.67 3.26
C ALA A 33 -0.71 8.32 4.21
N PRO A 34 -0.50 8.44 5.55
CA PRO A 34 -1.48 8.10 6.60
C PRO A 34 -2.58 9.16 6.76
N ILE A 35 -3.14 9.62 5.64
CA ILE A 35 -4.21 10.64 5.59
C ILE A 35 -5.33 10.14 4.69
N LYS A 36 -6.56 10.63 4.93
CA LYS A 36 -7.74 10.23 4.14
C LYS A 36 -7.75 10.91 2.78
N ARG A 37 -7.69 12.25 2.78
CA ARG A 37 -7.81 13.08 1.58
C ARG A 37 -6.88 14.28 1.65
N TYR A 38 -6.64 14.91 0.51
CA TYR A 38 -5.97 16.19 0.42
C TYR A 38 -6.82 17.23 1.16
N THR A 39 -6.29 17.78 2.25
CA THR A 39 -6.88 18.95 2.89
C THR A 39 -5.82 20.04 2.94
N PRO A 40 -6.17 21.30 2.66
CA PRO A 40 -5.24 22.42 2.80
C PRO A 40 -4.64 22.55 4.21
N SER A 41 -5.27 21.94 5.21
CA SER A 41 -4.80 21.90 6.61
C SER A 41 -3.81 20.77 6.90
N SER A 42 -3.69 19.74 6.06
CA SER A 42 -2.80 18.60 6.28
C SER A 42 -1.33 19.02 6.14
N ALA A 43 -0.52 18.80 7.17
CA ALA A 43 0.92 19.08 7.15
C ALA A 43 1.60 18.34 5.98
N ILE A 44 1.33 17.04 5.83
CA ILE A 44 1.85 16.22 4.72
C ILE A 44 1.53 16.85 3.36
N TYR A 45 0.30 17.34 3.17
CA TYR A 45 -0.10 17.92 1.89
C TYR A 45 0.56 19.28 1.63
N LYS A 46 0.68 20.12 2.67
CA LYS A 46 1.41 21.39 2.56
C LYS A 46 2.87 21.17 2.21
N ASP A 47 3.53 20.22 2.88
CA ASP A 47 4.94 19.90 2.63
C ASP A 47 5.12 19.31 1.23
N PHE A 48 4.21 18.45 0.79
CA PHE A 48 4.19 17.92 -0.56
C PHE A 48 4.14 19.03 -1.63
N LEU A 49 3.26 20.02 -1.46
CA LEU A 49 3.16 21.16 -2.39
C LEU A 49 4.42 22.04 -2.33
N LYS A 50 4.91 22.36 -1.13
CA LYS A 50 6.14 23.14 -0.91
C LYS A 50 7.35 22.49 -1.60
N ASN A 51 7.41 21.16 -1.58
CA ASN A 51 8.49 20.37 -2.17
C ASN A 51 8.22 20.00 -3.64
N LYS A 52 7.54 20.86 -4.40
CA LYS A 52 7.27 20.66 -5.84
C LYS A 52 6.57 19.33 -6.14
N ARG A 53 5.53 19.00 -5.37
CA ARG A 53 4.76 17.74 -5.47
C ARG A 53 5.65 16.50 -5.30
N THR A 54 6.52 16.57 -4.29
CA THR A 54 7.40 15.47 -3.90
C THR A 54 7.28 15.20 -2.40
N ARG A 55 7.10 13.94 -2.02
CA ARG A 55 7.18 13.46 -0.63
C ARG A 55 8.38 12.53 -0.51
N THR A 56 9.30 12.83 0.39
CA THR A 56 10.47 11.98 0.68
C THR A 56 10.42 11.54 2.13
N ILE A 57 10.69 10.27 2.38
CA ILE A 57 10.61 9.66 3.70
C ILE A 57 11.80 8.72 3.85
N ASN A 58 12.50 8.86 4.96
CA ASN A 58 13.62 8.02 5.32
C ASN A 58 13.22 7.24 6.57
N THR A 59 13.33 5.92 6.51
CA THR A 59 13.04 5.02 7.62
C THR A 59 14.20 4.07 7.81
N GLN A 60 14.16 3.25 8.86
CA GLN A 60 15.17 2.21 9.05
C GLN A 60 15.13 1.14 7.95
N TRP A 61 14.01 0.97 7.22
CA TRP A 61 13.87 -0.01 6.13
C TRP A 61 14.30 0.52 4.76
N GLY A 62 14.82 1.75 4.70
CA GLY A 62 15.23 2.42 3.47
C GLY A 62 14.55 3.77 3.25
N ASN A 63 14.57 4.22 2.00
CA ASN A 63 14.08 5.56 1.63
C ASN A 63 13.06 5.46 0.51
N VAL A 64 12.01 6.28 0.58
CA VAL A 64 11.01 6.38 -0.49
C VAL A 64 10.82 7.84 -0.90
N THR A 65 10.75 8.08 -2.20
CA THR A 65 10.37 9.35 -2.79
C THR A 65 9.18 9.14 -3.71
N ILE A 66 8.10 9.89 -3.50
CA ILE A 66 6.90 9.87 -4.34
C ILE A 66 6.77 11.24 -5.01
N ARG A 67 6.70 11.27 -6.34
CA ARG A 67 6.54 12.48 -7.15
C ARG A 67 5.25 12.43 -7.96
N GLY A 68 4.72 13.58 -8.34
CA GLY A 68 3.52 13.67 -9.18
C GLY A 68 2.26 13.77 -8.33
N SER A 69 1.58 12.66 -8.05
CA SER A 69 0.40 12.62 -7.16
C SER A 69 0.75 12.12 -5.76
N LEU A 70 0.11 12.70 -4.74
CA LEU A 70 0.29 12.28 -3.35
C LEU A 70 -0.57 11.05 -3.08
N LEU A 71 0.02 9.87 -3.03
CA LEU A 71 -0.73 8.66 -2.72
C LEU A 71 -1.11 8.62 -1.23
N THR A 72 -2.33 8.22 -0.95
CA THR A 72 -2.95 8.19 0.39
C THR A 72 -3.52 6.80 0.70
N GLN A 73 -4.02 6.59 1.92
CA GLN A 73 -4.65 5.30 2.26
C GLN A 73 -5.86 4.95 1.39
N ILE A 74 -6.58 5.93 0.83
CA ILE A 74 -7.67 5.65 -0.14
C ILE A 74 -7.12 4.94 -1.38
N HIS A 75 -5.99 5.39 -1.91
CA HIS A 75 -5.36 4.78 -3.08
C HIS A 75 -4.92 3.35 -2.76
N LYS A 76 -4.39 3.11 -1.56
CA LYS A 76 -4.04 1.76 -1.10
C LYS A 76 -5.26 0.87 -0.93
N ASP A 77 -6.34 1.39 -0.34
CA ASP A 77 -7.60 0.67 -0.20
C ASP A 77 -8.13 0.23 -1.58
N ILE A 78 -8.10 1.11 -2.57
CA ILE A 78 -8.54 0.78 -3.94
C ILE A 78 -7.64 -0.27 -4.59
N LEU A 79 -6.31 -0.16 -4.48
CA LEU A 79 -5.41 -1.19 -5.01
C LEU A 79 -5.63 -2.55 -4.32
N ASP A 80 -5.75 -2.57 -2.99
CA ASP A 80 -6.01 -3.79 -2.22
C ASP A 80 -7.35 -4.43 -2.65
N LEU A 81 -8.40 -3.63 -2.81
CA LEU A 81 -9.70 -4.11 -3.24
C LEU A 81 -9.73 -4.57 -4.70
N ILE A 82 -8.94 -3.96 -5.59
CA ILE A 82 -8.76 -4.45 -6.96
C ILE A 82 -8.15 -5.85 -6.94
N ILE A 83 -7.12 -6.07 -6.13
CA ILE A 83 -6.53 -7.41 -5.99
C ILE A 83 -7.53 -8.38 -5.35
N LEU A 84 -8.28 -7.95 -4.34
CA LEU A 84 -9.28 -8.80 -3.68
C LEU A 84 -10.43 -9.21 -4.63
N ASN A 85 -10.89 -8.27 -5.47
CA ASN A 85 -12.05 -8.44 -6.36
C ASN A 85 -11.66 -8.66 -7.83
N ASN A 86 -10.42 -9.08 -8.08
CA ASN A 86 -9.98 -9.37 -9.44
C ASN A 86 -10.81 -10.52 -10.04
N THR A 87 -11.16 -10.41 -11.30
CA THR A 87 -11.79 -11.49 -12.06
C THR A 87 -10.73 -12.34 -12.78
N LYS A 88 -9.60 -11.71 -13.14
CA LYS A 88 -8.50 -12.38 -13.82
C LYS A 88 -7.19 -11.63 -13.58
N ILE A 89 -6.12 -12.38 -13.38
CA ILE A 89 -4.74 -11.89 -13.44
C ILE A 89 -4.04 -12.64 -14.57
N GLN A 90 -3.56 -11.91 -15.58
CA GLN A 90 -2.93 -12.51 -16.77
C GLN A 90 -1.59 -11.85 -17.10
N ILE A 91 -0.64 -12.67 -17.54
CA ILE A 91 0.62 -12.20 -18.12
C ILE A 91 0.36 -11.89 -19.59
N LEU A 92 0.68 -10.67 -20.01
CA LEU A 92 0.56 -10.20 -21.37
C LEU A 92 1.76 -10.64 -22.22
N LYS A 93 1.65 -10.54 -23.54
CA LYS A 93 2.72 -10.92 -24.49
C LYS A 93 4.03 -10.18 -24.24
N ASP A 94 3.96 -8.96 -23.73
CA ASP A 94 5.11 -8.13 -23.39
C ASP A 94 5.59 -8.32 -21.94
N GLN A 95 5.13 -9.38 -21.27
CA GLN A 95 5.47 -9.79 -19.89
C GLN A 95 4.95 -8.87 -18.78
N ARG A 96 4.15 -7.84 -19.10
CA ARG A 96 3.39 -7.12 -18.07
C ARG A 96 2.25 -7.97 -17.55
N ILE A 97 1.69 -7.57 -16.41
CA ILE A 97 0.51 -8.21 -15.83
C ILE A 97 -0.69 -7.30 -15.98
N SER A 98 -1.79 -7.80 -16.55
CA SER A 98 -3.11 -7.17 -16.39
C SER A 98 -3.86 -7.77 -15.23
N VAL A 99 -4.58 -6.90 -14.52
CA VAL A 99 -5.51 -7.26 -13.45
C VAL A 99 -6.88 -6.75 -13.90
N ASP A 100 -7.74 -7.67 -14.26
CA ASP A 100 -9.08 -7.40 -14.74
C ASP A 100 -10.05 -7.44 -13.56
N PHE A 101 -11.03 -6.53 -13.53
CA PHE A 101 -12.00 -6.44 -12.44
C PHE A 101 -13.24 -5.63 -12.83
N CYS A 102 -14.32 -5.81 -12.07
CA CYS A 102 -15.52 -4.99 -12.20
C CYS A 102 -15.47 -3.81 -11.22
N ILE A 103 -15.51 -2.56 -11.72
CA ILE A 103 -15.47 -1.36 -10.88
C ILE A 103 -16.59 -1.36 -9.84
N SER A 104 -17.80 -1.81 -10.20
CA SER A 104 -18.94 -1.80 -9.27
C SER A 104 -18.72 -2.72 -8.06
N ASN A 105 -18.05 -3.86 -8.24
CA ASN A 105 -17.72 -4.79 -7.15
C ASN A 105 -16.66 -4.19 -6.22
N VAL A 106 -15.65 -3.54 -6.79
CA VAL A 106 -14.62 -2.83 -6.02
C VAL A 106 -15.24 -1.70 -5.20
N LEU A 107 -16.12 -0.90 -5.82
CA LEU A 107 -16.82 0.20 -5.16
C LEU A 107 -17.75 -0.30 -4.03
N LYS A 108 -18.52 -1.38 -4.27
CA LYS A 108 -19.35 -2.00 -3.23
C LYS A 108 -18.51 -2.50 -2.05
N SER A 109 -17.37 -3.13 -2.33
CA SER A 109 -16.44 -3.57 -1.29
C SER A 109 -15.81 -2.41 -0.53
N TYR A 110 -15.64 -1.24 -1.18
CA TYR A 110 -15.20 -0.01 -0.53
C TYR A 110 -16.28 0.64 0.36
N GLY A 111 -17.54 0.20 0.26
CA GLY A 111 -18.68 0.79 0.96
C GLY A 111 -19.42 1.88 0.18
N ASP A 112 -19.14 2.04 -1.11
CA ASP A 112 -19.94 2.85 -2.04
C ASP A 112 -21.12 2.03 -2.59
N ALA A 113 -22.18 2.69 -3.07
CA ALA A 113 -23.32 1.99 -3.68
C ALA A 113 -22.98 1.27 -5.00
N GLY A 114 -21.79 1.51 -5.57
CA GLY A 114 -21.29 0.86 -6.79
C GLY A 114 -21.38 1.74 -8.03
N PHE A 115 -21.55 3.06 -7.87
CA PHE A 115 -21.87 3.96 -8.98
C PHE A 115 -20.90 5.14 -9.14
N ASN A 116 -19.95 5.31 -8.22
CA ASN A 116 -19.01 6.43 -8.27
C ASN A 116 -17.81 6.19 -9.21
N TYR A 117 -18.09 5.83 -10.47
CA TYR A 117 -17.09 5.46 -11.47
C TYR A 117 -16.10 6.60 -11.79
N LYS A 118 -16.57 7.85 -11.82
CA LYS A 118 -15.71 9.02 -12.10
C LYS A 118 -14.66 9.20 -11.01
N TRP A 119 -15.07 9.15 -9.74
CA TRP A 119 -14.14 9.21 -8.62
C TRP A 119 -13.14 8.06 -8.66
N PHE A 120 -13.61 6.84 -8.92
CA PHE A 120 -12.76 5.67 -9.02
C PHE A 120 -11.68 5.82 -10.11
N LYS A 121 -12.07 6.30 -11.30
CA LYS A 121 -11.12 6.58 -12.40
C LYS A 121 -10.09 7.63 -12.00
N ASN A 122 -10.51 8.72 -11.34
CA ASN A 122 -9.57 9.73 -10.84
C ASN A 122 -8.57 9.15 -9.83
N ILE A 123 -8.98 8.22 -8.96
CA ILE A 123 -8.06 7.53 -8.04
C ILE A 123 -7.03 6.69 -8.81
N LEU A 124 -7.45 5.99 -9.87
CA LEU A 124 -6.52 5.24 -10.71
C LEU A 124 -5.57 6.17 -11.49
N GLU A 125 -6.06 7.31 -11.99
CA GLU A 125 -5.23 8.33 -12.64
C GLU A 125 -4.19 8.91 -11.68
N ASP A 126 -4.55 9.16 -10.41
CA ASP A 126 -3.60 9.56 -9.36
C ASP A 126 -2.52 8.49 -9.14
N ILE A 127 -2.89 7.21 -9.13
CA ILE A 127 -1.93 6.09 -8.99
C ILE A 127 -1.01 6.01 -10.22
N MET A 128 -1.54 6.20 -11.43
CA MET A 128 -0.77 6.21 -12.67
C MET A 128 0.20 7.39 -12.73
N GLY A 129 -0.24 8.58 -12.30
CA GLY A 129 0.55 9.81 -12.32
C GLY A 129 1.64 9.88 -11.25
N ALA A 130 1.65 8.96 -10.29
CA ALA A 130 2.66 8.90 -9.25
C ALA A 130 3.90 8.12 -9.72
N VAL A 131 5.07 8.74 -9.56
CA VAL A 131 6.37 8.09 -9.75
C VAL A 131 6.97 7.79 -8.38
N ILE A 132 7.28 6.53 -8.12
CA ILE A 132 7.80 6.04 -6.85
C ILE A 132 9.27 5.64 -7.04
N LYS A 133 10.14 6.22 -6.22
CA LYS A 133 11.51 5.77 -6.03
C LYS A 133 11.59 5.06 -4.69
N ILE A 134 12.03 3.81 -4.67
CA ILE A 134 12.38 3.09 -3.44
C ILE A 134 13.88 2.80 -3.47
N LYS A 135 14.57 3.14 -2.39
CA LYS A 135 15.95 2.77 -2.14
C LYS A 135 15.99 1.86 -0.91
N LEU A 136 16.34 0.59 -1.13
CA LEU A 136 16.50 -0.39 -0.06
C LEU A 136 17.80 -0.16 0.73
N GLU A 137 17.93 -0.80 1.89
CA GLU A 137 19.13 -0.70 2.75
C GLU A 137 20.41 -1.13 2.02
N ASN A 138 20.32 -2.17 1.18
CA ASN A 138 21.41 -2.68 0.34
C ASN A 138 21.77 -1.78 -0.85
N GLN A 139 21.29 -0.53 -0.87
CA GLN A 139 21.47 0.46 -1.93
C GLN A 139 20.84 0.11 -3.29
N THR A 140 20.09 -0.99 -3.40
CA THR A 140 19.30 -1.26 -4.61
C THR A 140 18.19 -0.20 -4.73
N GLU A 141 18.10 0.42 -5.90
CA GLU A 141 17.11 1.44 -6.20
C GLU A 141 16.11 0.95 -7.25
N PHE A 142 14.84 1.22 -7.01
CA PHE A 142 13.74 0.95 -7.91
C PHE A 142 13.04 2.27 -8.24
N TYR A 143 12.69 2.45 -9.51
CA TYR A 143 11.98 3.63 -9.99
C TYR A 143 10.82 3.14 -10.86
N PHE A 144 9.58 3.39 -10.44
CA PHE A 144 8.43 2.81 -11.12
C PHE A 144 7.16 3.65 -10.96
N HIS A 145 6.24 3.45 -11.91
CA HIS A 145 4.82 3.67 -11.71
C HIS A 145 4.18 2.36 -11.23
N ILE A 146 3.11 2.37 -10.42
CA ILE A 146 2.41 1.11 -10.10
C ILE A 146 1.63 0.63 -11.33
N ILE A 147 0.83 1.53 -11.90
CA ILE A 147 -0.02 1.27 -13.06
C ILE A 147 0.60 1.97 -14.27
N SER A 148 0.83 1.22 -15.35
CA SER A 148 1.33 1.75 -16.62
C SER A 148 0.22 2.20 -17.56
N ALA A 149 -0.92 1.50 -17.54
CA ALA A 149 -2.05 1.78 -18.41
C ALA A 149 -3.37 1.25 -17.84
N MET A 150 -4.47 1.84 -18.30
CA MET A 150 -5.81 1.26 -18.17
C MET A 150 -6.00 0.20 -19.26
N GLY A 151 -6.46 -0.99 -18.88
CA GLY A 151 -6.81 -2.06 -19.81
C GLY A 151 -8.20 -1.83 -20.36
N TYR A 152 -8.35 -1.87 -21.68
CA TYR A 152 -9.64 -1.84 -22.37
C TYR A 152 -9.81 -3.12 -23.17
N ASN A 153 -11.04 -3.64 -23.22
CA ASN A 153 -11.37 -4.79 -24.08
C ASN A 153 -11.47 -4.33 -25.55
N GLU A 154 -11.66 -5.28 -26.47
CA GLU A 154 -11.79 -4.99 -27.91
C GLU A 154 -12.97 -4.08 -28.26
N LYS A 155 -13.99 -4.02 -27.40
CA LYS A 155 -15.15 -3.14 -27.54
C LYS A 155 -14.89 -1.71 -27.02
N GLY A 156 -13.72 -1.46 -26.44
CA GLY A 156 -13.36 -0.19 -25.83
C GLY A 156 -13.87 -0.02 -24.40
N ASP A 157 -14.46 -1.05 -23.78
CA ASP A 157 -14.87 -0.99 -22.38
C ASP A 157 -13.68 -1.17 -21.46
N PHE A 158 -13.66 -0.42 -20.34
CA PHE A 158 -12.64 -0.57 -19.32
C PHE A 158 -12.71 -1.98 -18.70
N GLY A 159 -11.61 -2.73 -18.84
CA GLY A 159 -11.48 -4.10 -18.36
C GLY A 159 -10.63 -4.24 -17.09
N GLY A 160 -9.74 -3.28 -16.81
CA GLY A 160 -8.85 -3.36 -15.65
C GLY A 160 -7.62 -2.45 -15.73
N ILE A 161 -6.54 -2.85 -15.07
CA ILE A 161 -5.27 -2.11 -15.03
C ILE A 161 -4.12 -2.98 -15.52
N ILE A 162 -3.08 -2.35 -16.08
CA ILE A 162 -1.84 -3.01 -16.49
C ILE A 162 -0.71 -2.48 -15.60
N LEU A 163 -0.09 -3.37 -14.83
CA LEU A 163 1.03 -3.05 -13.96
C LEU A 163 2.28 -2.73 -14.79
N SER A 164 3.10 -1.77 -14.32
CA SER A 164 4.35 -1.43 -15.01
C SER A 164 5.38 -2.55 -14.90
N LYS A 165 6.32 -2.63 -15.85
CA LYS A 165 7.39 -3.63 -15.81
C LYS A 165 8.31 -3.41 -14.62
N GLU A 166 8.60 -2.15 -14.33
CA GLU A 166 9.51 -1.73 -13.27
C GLU A 166 8.92 -2.01 -11.88
N TYR A 167 7.61 -1.87 -11.72
CA TYR A 167 6.92 -2.30 -10.50
C TYR A 167 6.97 -3.82 -10.33
N LEU A 168 6.79 -4.57 -11.43
CA LEU A 168 6.86 -6.02 -11.39
C LEU A 168 8.28 -6.53 -11.08
N ASP A 169 9.33 -5.88 -11.60
CA ASP A 169 10.73 -6.17 -11.25
C ASP A 169 10.98 -5.94 -9.75
N PHE A 170 10.54 -4.80 -9.21
CA PHE A 170 10.56 -4.52 -7.77
C PHE A 170 9.80 -5.59 -6.98
N TYR A 171 8.62 -5.99 -7.45
CA TYR A 171 7.78 -6.99 -6.81
C TYR A 171 8.42 -8.37 -6.79
N GLN A 172 9.09 -8.76 -7.87
CA GLN A 172 9.79 -10.03 -7.99
C GLN A 172 10.96 -10.07 -7.01
N LYS A 173 11.75 -8.99 -6.93
CA LYS A 173 12.96 -8.89 -6.09
C LYS A 173 12.69 -8.62 -4.61
N THR A 174 11.45 -8.37 -4.20
CA THR A 174 11.08 -8.11 -2.80
C THR A 174 10.10 -9.15 -2.26
N ILE A 175 10.03 -9.31 -0.94
CA ILE A 175 9.09 -10.24 -0.32
C ILE A 175 7.65 -9.74 -0.59
N ALA A 176 6.79 -10.62 -1.08
CA ALA A 176 5.37 -10.31 -1.22
C ALA A 176 4.60 -10.75 0.03
N ILE A 177 3.49 -10.07 0.29
CA ILE A 177 2.60 -10.36 1.41
C ILE A 177 1.19 -10.57 0.90
N ASN A 178 0.52 -11.59 1.44
CA ASN A 178 -0.90 -11.82 1.28
C ASN A 178 -1.61 -11.55 2.61
N TYR A 179 -2.42 -10.50 2.66
CA TYR A 179 -3.32 -10.22 3.77
C TYR A 179 -4.77 -10.08 3.29
N ASN A 180 -5.13 -10.79 2.21
CA ASN A 180 -6.44 -10.63 1.55
C ASN A 180 -7.62 -10.83 2.52
N LYS A 181 -7.48 -11.73 3.50
CA LYS A 181 -8.49 -11.98 4.54
C LYS A 181 -8.79 -10.76 5.42
N GLU A 182 -7.84 -9.84 5.53
CA GLU A 182 -7.91 -8.65 6.39
C GLU A 182 -8.32 -7.38 5.62
N ILE A 183 -8.27 -7.40 4.28
CA ILE A 183 -8.49 -6.20 3.44
C ILE A 183 -9.84 -5.55 3.75
N GLN A 184 -10.93 -6.32 3.75
CA GLN A 184 -12.27 -5.77 3.97
C GLN A 184 -12.37 -5.09 5.34
N SER A 185 -11.86 -5.74 6.39
CA SER A 185 -11.83 -5.20 7.75
C SER A 185 -11.02 -3.91 7.82
N ILE A 186 -9.88 -3.83 7.13
CA ILE A 186 -9.03 -2.63 7.11
C ILE A 186 -9.73 -1.48 6.37
N VAL A 187 -10.32 -1.75 5.21
CA VAL A 187 -10.96 -0.73 4.37
C VAL A 187 -12.11 -0.04 5.10
N LEU A 188 -12.87 -0.77 5.91
CA LEU A 188 -14.01 -0.23 6.66
C LEU A 188 -13.62 0.67 7.84
N ILE A 189 -12.35 0.69 8.25
CA ILE A 189 -11.87 1.60 9.30
C ILE A 189 -11.96 3.04 8.80
N GLU A 190 -12.48 3.98 9.57
CA GLU A 190 -12.59 5.37 9.10
C GLU A 190 -11.26 6.14 9.14
N ASN A 191 -10.45 5.85 10.17
CA ASN A 191 -9.23 6.57 10.44
C ASN A 191 -8.04 6.04 9.61
N SER A 192 -7.53 6.88 8.70
CA SER A 192 -6.42 6.51 7.81
C SER A 192 -5.10 6.25 8.54
N LEU A 193 -4.83 6.92 9.66
CA LEU A 193 -3.64 6.62 10.46
C LEU A 193 -3.73 5.21 11.06
N VAL A 194 -4.90 4.85 11.60
CA VAL A 194 -5.17 3.50 12.13
C VAL A 194 -4.98 2.43 11.05
N LYS A 195 -5.50 2.66 9.82
CA LYS A 195 -5.26 1.77 8.67
C LYS A 195 -3.77 1.59 8.38
N SER A 196 -3.03 2.70 8.29
CA SER A 196 -1.59 2.67 8.02
C SER A 196 -0.83 1.90 9.09
N ILE A 197 -1.17 2.10 10.37
CA ILE A 197 -0.58 1.38 11.49
C ILE A 197 -0.85 -0.13 11.36
N ILE A 198 -2.09 -0.54 11.10
CA ILE A 198 -2.44 -1.96 10.96
C ILE A 198 -1.67 -2.60 9.81
N ARG A 199 -1.70 -1.99 8.61
CA ARG A 199 -0.94 -2.49 7.46
C ARG A 199 0.55 -2.63 7.78
N PHE A 200 1.13 -1.64 8.45
CA PHE A 200 2.53 -1.70 8.88
C PHE A 200 2.79 -2.92 9.77
N PHE A 201 1.95 -3.20 10.77
CA PHE A 201 2.12 -4.40 11.60
C PHE A 201 1.93 -5.69 10.80
N LEU A 202 0.91 -5.78 9.94
CA LEU A 202 0.70 -6.96 9.09
C LEU A 202 1.91 -7.24 8.19
N SER A 203 2.68 -6.20 7.80
CA SER A 203 3.91 -6.37 7.03
C SER A 203 5.07 -7.04 7.79
N HIS A 204 4.94 -7.33 9.08
CA HIS A 204 5.97 -7.95 9.92
C HIS A 204 5.57 -9.36 10.38
N ASN A 205 6.54 -10.22 10.68
CA ASN A 205 6.25 -11.47 11.40
C ASN A 205 6.02 -11.19 12.88
N GLN A 206 6.91 -10.43 13.48
CA GLN A 206 6.83 -9.96 14.86
C GLN A 206 7.57 -8.63 14.95
N ILE A 207 7.06 -7.69 15.74
CA ILE A 207 7.75 -6.44 16.02
C ILE A 207 7.24 -5.83 17.33
N ASN A 208 8.17 -5.20 18.05
CA ASN A 208 7.87 -4.34 19.18
C ASN A 208 8.41 -2.94 18.84
N ILE A 209 7.57 -1.91 18.91
CA ILE A 209 7.93 -0.57 18.47
C ILE A 209 7.26 0.50 19.33
N THR A 210 7.99 1.56 19.67
CA THR A 210 7.41 2.73 20.35
C THR A 210 6.48 3.49 19.39
N LEU A 211 5.49 4.19 19.94
CA LEU A 211 4.59 5.01 19.16
C LEU A 211 5.34 6.06 18.33
N GLU A 212 6.38 6.67 18.88
CA GLU A 212 7.20 7.66 18.17
C GLU A 212 7.90 7.04 16.95
N ASN A 213 8.60 5.93 17.14
CA ASN A 213 9.31 5.25 16.04
C ASN A 213 8.35 4.72 14.97
N LEU A 214 7.16 4.26 15.37
CA LEU A 214 6.09 3.86 14.44
C LEU A 214 5.61 5.05 13.59
N LEU A 215 5.40 6.22 14.20
CA LEU A 215 4.94 7.38 13.45
C LEU A 215 6.02 7.89 12.47
N ILE A 216 7.30 7.84 12.88
CA ILE A 216 8.43 8.10 11.98
C ILE A 216 8.45 7.09 10.82
N ALA A 217 8.26 5.81 11.11
CA ALA A 217 8.15 4.75 10.11
C ALA A 217 7.02 4.97 9.10
N LEU A 218 5.93 5.60 9.53
CA LEU A 218 4.80 5.99 8.66
C LEU A 218 5.00 7.33 7.94
N GLY A 219 6.18 7.94 8.09
CA GLY A 219 6.56 9.19 7.47
C GLY A 219 5.83 10.39 8.03
N LEU A 220 5.65 10.42 9.36
CA LEU A 220 5.17 11.56 10.13
C LEU A 220 6.31 12.14 10.96
N GLU A 221 6.65 13.39 10.69
CA GLU A 221 7.55 14.16 11.55
C GLU A 221 6.79 14.65 12.78
N ILE A 222 7.16 14.15 13.97
CA ILE A 222 6.43 14.46 15.19
C ILE A 222 7.37 14.83 16.31
N ASN A 223 7.03 15.92 16.99
CA ASN A 223 7.59 16.27 18.29
C ASN A 223 6.65 15.77 19.39
N THR A 224 7.14 14.90 20.27
CA THR A 224 6.37 14.27 21.36
C THR A 224 5.74 15.28 22.33
N LYS A 225 6.26 16.51 22.39
CA LYS A 225 5.71 17.58 23.22
C LYS A 225 4.51 18.31 22.58
N ASN A 226 4.27 18.13 21.29
CA ASN A 226 3.24 18.86 20.54
C ASN A 226 1.82 18.32 20.82
N ARG A 227 0.82 19.22 20.82
CA ARG A 227 -0.62 18.91 20.82
C ARG A 227 -1.01 17.86 19.76
N TYR A 228 -0.37 17.88 18.59
CA TYR A 228 -0.63 16.89 17.53
C TYR A 228 -0.31 15.46 17.97
N PHE A 229 0.83 15.22 18.63
CA PHE A 229 1.19 13.91 19.16
C PHE A 229 0.19 13.43 20.23
N ARG A 230 -0.24 14.33 21.13
CA ARG A 230 -1.25 14.01 22.15
C ARG A 230 -2.58 13.59 21.52
N LYS A 231 -3.00 14.26 20.44
CA LYS A 231 -4.19 13.91 19.68
C LYS A 231 -4.07 12.52 19.04
N ILE A 232 -2.92 12.21 18.42
CA ILE A 232 -2.65 10.87 17.87
C ILE A 232 -2.70 9.80 18.97
N LYS A 233 -2.06 10.05 20.11
CA LYS A 233 -2.08 9.11 21.24
C LYS A 233 -3.50 8.83 21.73
N GLN A 234 -4.33 9.88 21.84
CA GLN A 234 -5.74 9.72 22.22
C GLN A 234 -6.52 8.90 21.19
N GLU A 235 -6.31 9.17 19.90
CA GLU A 235 -6.94 8.41 18.81
C GLU A 235 -6.59 6.92 18.85
N ILE A 236 -5.32 6.62 19.09
CA ILE A 236 -4.82 5.24 19.24
C ILE A 236 -5.44 4.57 20.45
N LYS A 237 -5.57 5.29 21.56
CA LYS A 237 -6.22 4.77 22.78
C LYS A 237 -7.68 4.40 22.51
N VAL A 238 -8.43 5.25 21.81
CA VAL A 238 -9.83 4.97 21.45
C VAL A 238 -9.92 3.81 20.45
N SER A 239 -8.91 3.64 19.58
CA SER A 239 -8.88 2.60 18.54
C SER A 239 -8.31 1.25 19.00
N LYS A 240 -8.06 1.05 20.30
CA LYS A 240 -7.44 -0.17 20.84
C LYS A 240 -8.15 -1.47 20.44
N ASN A 241 -9.48 -1.48 20.46
CA ASN A 241 -10.26 -2.66 20.08
C ASN A 241 -10.06 -2.99 18.61
N ILE A 242 -9.95 -1.97 17.74
CA ILE A 242 -9.67 -2.16 16.31
C ILE A 242 -8.31 -2.84 16.14
N PHE A 243 -7.26 -2.36 16.82
CA PHE A 243 -5.92 -2.98 16.77
C PHE A 243 -5.92 -4.44 17.25
N SER A 244 -6.68 -4.72 18.32
CA SER A 244 -6.78 -6.07 18.91
C SER A 244 -7.37 -7.08 17.93
N ASN A 245 -8.31 -6.68 17.07
CA ASN A 245 -8.86 -7.54 16.01
C ASN A 245 -7.79 -8.02 15.02
N PHE A 246 -6.68 -7.29 14.89
CA PHE A 246 -5.53 -7.66 14.05
C PHE A 246 -4.35 -8.21 14.86
N LYS A 247 -4.57 -8.60 16.12
CA LYS A 247 -3.55 -9.10 17.06
C LYS A 247 -2.44 -8.09 17.39
N ILE A 248 -2.76 -6.80 17.33
CA ILE A 248 -1.84 -5.70 17.66
C ILE A 248 -2.21 -5.18 19.05
N GLU A 249 -1.27 -5.23 19.98
CA GLU A 249 -1.47 -4.78 21.36
C GLU A 249 -0.79 -3.43 21.59
N PHE A 250 -1.46 -2.51 22.29
CA PHE A 250 -0.89 -1.20 22.65
C PHE A 250 -0.81 -1.03 24.18
N ASN A 251 0.41 -0.96 24.69
CA ASN A 251 0.71 -0.64 26.07
C ASN A 251 0.75 0.87 26.28
N GLU A 252 -0.26 1.42 26.95
CA GLU A 252 -0.40 2.87 27.19
C GLU A 252 0.69 3.45 28.09
N ASN A 253 1.16 2.66 29.06
CA ASN A 253 2.15 3.10 30.04
C ASN A 253 3.51 3.28 29.37
N LYS A 254 3.86 2.36 28.46
CA LYS A 254 5.13 2.37 27.73
C LYS A 254 5.06 3.13 26.40
N ASN A 255 3.85 3.48 25.92
CA ASN A 255 3.58 3.95 24.56
C ASN A 255 4.20 3.02 23.50
N THR A 256 3.96 1.72 23.67
CA THR A 256 4.61 0.69 22.89
C THR A 256 3.58 -0.24 22.30
N PHE A 257 3.77 -0.58 21.02
CA PHE A 257 3.00 -1.61 20.36
C PHE A 257 3.77 -2.92 20.34
N GLU A 258 3.04 -4.02 20.51
CA GLU A 258 3.54 -5.38 20.38
C GLU A 258 2.68 -6.14 19.36
N TYR A 259 3.34 -6.85 18.46
CA TYR A 259 2.70 -7.67 17.45
C TYR A 259 3.51 -8.96 17.26
N LYS A 260 2.82 -10.11 17.35
CA LYS A 260 3.42 -11.46 17.28
C LYS A 260 3.04 -12.23 16.00
N GLY A 261 2.53 -11.51 15.00
CA GLY A 261 2.09 -12.10 13.75
C GLY A 261 0.61 -12.42 13.73
N ASN A 262 0.10 -12.66 12.52
CA ASN A 262 -1.30 -13.01 12.28
C ASN A 262 -1.36 -14.15 11.26
N ASN A 263 -2.03 -15.24 11.62
CA ASN A 263 -2.18 -16.44 10.78
C ASN A 263 -3.01 -16.18 9.51
N SER A 264 -3.72 -15.05 9.45
CA SER A 264 -4.40 -14.57 8.25
C SER A 264 -3.43 -13.96 7.22
N VAL A 265 -2.16 -13.78 7.58
CA VAL A 265 -1.13 -13.15 6.75
C VAL A 265 -0.09 -14.19 6.34
N ASN A 266 0.23 -14.23 5.04
CA ASN A 266 1.27 -15.09 4.50
C ASN A 266 2.35 -14.25 3.79
N PHE A 267 3.61 -14.67 3.92
CA PHE A 267 4.74 -14.07 3.23
C PHE A 267 5.21 -15.00 2.12
N LEU A 268 5.35 -14.46 0.91
CA LEU A 268 5.83 -15.18 -0.26
C LEU A 268 7.23 -14.66 -0.59
N PHE A 269 8.20 -15.53 -0.37
CA PHE A 269 9.59 -15.33 -0.76
C PHE A 269 9.75 -15.76 -2.22
N THR A 270 10.60 -15.06 -2.95
CA THR A 270 11.14 -15.56 -4.21
C THR A 270 12.29 -16.51 -3.87
N ASN A 271 12.26 -17.69 -4.48
CA ASN A 271 13.35 -18.67 -4.35
C ASN A 271 14.54 -18.24 -5.21
#